data_AF-A0A0D2BN85-F1
#
_entry.id   AF-A0A0D2BN85-F1
#
_cell.length_a   1.000
_cell.length_b   1.000
_cell.length_c   1.000
_cell.angle_alpha   90.00
_cell.angle_beta   90.00
_cell.angle_gamma   90.00
#
_symmetry.space_group_name_H-M   'P 1'
#
loop_
_entity.id
_entity.type
_entity.pdbx_description
1 polymer ?
#
loop_
_entity_poly.entity_id
_entity_poly.type
_entity_poly.pdbx_seq_one_letter_code
_entity_poly.pdbx_strand_id
1 'polypeptide(L)'
;MSPSQPLHWQAPTCNNRATVPGFEPAIGFSSPIYPVMGRPDEEISQQTPTRHRHGEGLTNSQPLDRARQPRHRQSFPSQLSDQIHGPNPQGGHARFVTHVTKTLRKLAVRVPLSKHFYPYCVTRDVRVLERGYWEFLVGIIESPTTPDPRQAQQKRRNDEPISLCSGRDFLQLWRNVSRFIKDGKAGWGTSIVRKQVRRGLWRIRLFTWAEILGHIWLVLWVLSDKLIENIPMHWIDGRGTAVVTMSGRKQRRNGRYIWAPKSTEGERGCWGMRKLEMV
;
A
#
# COMPACT_ATOMS: atom_id res chain seq x y z
N MET A 1 -9.64 -46.98 39.24
CA MET A 1 -10.41 -46.20 40.23
C MET A 1 -9.74 -44.85 40.39
N SER A 2 -10.41 -43.77 39.98
CA SER A 2 -10.13 -42.38 40.41
C SER A 2 -10.74 -42.14 41.80
N PRO A 3 -10.72 -40.93 42.44
CA PRO A 3 -10.04 -39.64 42.16
C PRO A 3 -9.27 -39.08 43.40
N SER A 4 -8.50 -37.99 43.37
CA SER A 4 -8.91 -36.59 43.74
C SER A 4 -7.62 -35.74 43.89
N GLN A 5 -7.34 -34.73 43.05
CA GLN A 5 -7.64 -33.28 43.21
C GLN A 5 -6.67 -32.47 44.14
N PRO A 6 -6.57 -31.11 44.04
CA PRO A 6 -5.35 -30.44 43.57
C PRO A 6 -4.69 -29.45 44.57
N LEU A 7 -3.43 -29.08 44.32
CA LEU A 7 -2.74 -28.00 45.05
C LEU A 7 -3.03 -26.63 44.44
N HIS A 8 -3.69 -25.82 45.25
CA HIS A 8 -4.02 -24.42 45.07
C HIS A 8 -2.93 -23.56 45.72
N TRP A 9 -2.36 -22.59 45.00
CA TRP A 9 -1.63 -21.49 45.63
C TRP A 9 -2.11 -20.14 45.10
N GLN A 10 -2.40 -19.28 46.08
CA GLN A 10 -3.10 -18.00 46.00
C GLN A 10 -2.24 -16.87 45.44
N ALA A 11 -2.93 -15.87 44.89
CA ALA A 11 -2.39 -14.59 44.45
C ALA A 11 -1.87 -13.73 45.62
N PRO A 12 -0.96 -12.76 45.35
CA PRO A 12 -0.85 -11.57 46.16
C PRO A 12 -1.76 -10.47 45.60
N THR A 13 -2.69 -10.02 46.44
CA THR A 13 -3.33 -8.70 46.35
C THR A 13 -2.32 -7.59 46.60
N CYS A 14 -2.29 -6.56 45.76
CA CYS A 14 -1.93 -5.21 46.17
C CYS A 14 -2.73 -4.18 45.37
N ASN A 15 -3.43 -3.33 46.11
CA ASN A 15 -4.29 -2.24 45.66
C ASN A 15 -3.49 -1.02 45.16
N ASN A 16 -4.07 -0.40 44.12
CA ASN A 16 -4.13 1.04 43.80
C ASN A 16 -2.94 1.96 44.08
N ARG A 17 -2.42 2.56 42.99
CA ARG A 17 -2.21 4.01 42.95
C ARG A 17 -2.56 4.56 41.58
N ALA A 18 -3.53 5.46 41.57
CA ALA A 18 -3.96 6.26 40.44
C ALA A 18 -2.77 6.99 39.82
N THR A 19 -2.62 6.89 38.49
CA THR A 19 -1.76 7.79 37.73
C THR A 19 -2.60 8.40 36.62
N VAL A 20 -2.65 9.72 36.62
CA VAL A 20 -3.28 10.62 35.66
C VAL A 20 -2.86 10.25 34.22
N PRO A 21 -3.77 10.28 33.22
CA PRO A 21 -3.38 9.97 31.86
C PRO A 21 -2.54 11.13 31.30
N GLY A 22 -1.23 10.89 31.19
CA GLY A 22 -0.34 11.72 30.39
C GLY A 22 -0.79 11.68 28.93
N PHE A 23 -0.89 12.87 28.34
CA PHE A 23 -1.09 13.08 26.91
C PHE A 23 -0.06 12.27 26.10
N GLU A 24 -0.50 11.20 25.45
CA GLU A 24 0.29 10.61 24.36
C GLU A 24 0.23 11.56 23.15
N PRO A 25 1.37 11.88 22.53
CA PRO A 25 1.40 12.76 21.38
C PRO A 25 0.63 12.13 20.22
N ALA A 26 -0.29 12.90 19.65
CA ALA A 26 -1.03 12.52 18.46
C ALA A 26 -0.07 12.04 17.37
N ILE A 27 -0.18 10.76 16.99
CA ILE A 27 0.46 10.25 15.78
C ILE A 27 -0.20 10.99 14.61
N GLY A 28 0.49 12.04 14.16
CA GLY A 28 0.14 12.82 13.00
C GLY A 28 0.10 11.90 11.79
N PHE A 29 -1.10 11.71 11.24
CA PHE A 29 -1.21 11.43 9.83
C PHE A 29 -0.94 12.78 9.17
N SER A 30 0.34 13.09 8.94
CA SER A 30 0.71 14.30 8.21
C SER A 30 0.02 14.26 6.86
N SER A 31 -0.94 15.15 6.68
CA SER A 31 -1.51 15.49 5.39
C SER A 31 -0.38 15.81 4.40
N PRO A 32 -0.50 15.44 3.12
CA PRO A 32 0.45 15.91 2.12
C PRO A 32 0.39 17.44 2.05
N ILE A 33 1.55 18.07 2.18
CA ILE A 33 1.74 19.51 1.95
C ILE A 33 1.52 19.75 0.45
N TYR A 34 0.44 20.45 0.10
CA TYR A 34 0.22 20.95 -1.25
C TYR A 34 0.99 22.27 -1.43
N PRO A 35 1.85 22.42 -2.46
CA PRO A 35 2.22 23.74 -2.93
C PRO A 35 1.03 24.31 -3.74
N VAL A 36 0.52 25.44 -3.27
CA VAL A 36 -0.43 26.29 -3.99
C VAL A 36 0.24 26.81 -5.25
N MET A 37 -0.30 26.43 -6.41
CA MET A 37 -0.03 27.09 -7.70
C MET A 37 -0.87 28.36 -7.76
N GLY A 38 -0.21 29.51 -7.60
CA GLY A 38 -0.69 30.81 -8.04
C GLY A 38 0.24 31.35 -9.14
N ARG A 39 -0.36 31.77 -10.24
CA ARG A 39 0.25 32.41 -11.43
C ARG A 39 -0.69 33.59 -11.79
N PRO A 40 -0.27 34.53 -12.65
CA PRO A 40 0.84 35.48 -12.58
C PRO A 40 0.29 36.93 -12.55
N ASP A 41 1.19 37.92 -12.71
CA ASP A 41 1.04 39.25 -13.36
C ASP A 41 1.90 40.28 -12.58
N GLU A 42 3.01 40.74 -13.18
CA GLU A 42 3.23 42.09 -13.75
C GLU A 42 3.45 43.14 -12.64
N GLU A 43 4.43 44.06 -12.64
CA GLU A 43 5.26 44.67 -13.68
C GLU A 43 6.38 45.49 -12.97
N ILE A 44 7.52 45.67 -13.67
CA ILE A 44 8.32 46.92 -13.78
C ILE A 44 8.94 47.57 -12.51
N SER A 45 10.28 47.62 -12.42
CA SER A 45 11.08 48.81 -12.84
C SER A 45 12.52 48.87 -12.27
N GLN A 46 13.47 49.17 -13.18
CA GLN A 46 14.67 50.03 -13.04
C GLN A 46 15.84 49.59 -12.12
N GLN A 47 17.00 49.20 -12.70
CA GLN A 47 18.20 50.03 -13.04
C GLN A 47 19.01 50.42 -11.77
N THR A 48 20.35 50.36 -11.65
CA THR A 48 21.50 50.50 -12.58
C THR A 48 22.83 50.06 -11.86
N PRO A 49 24.07 50.23 -12.38
CA PRO A 49 25.11 49.20 -12.37
C PRO A 49 26.42 49.56 -11.62
N THR A 50 27.39 48.64 -11.53
CA THR A 50 28.81 49.04 -11.41
C THR A 50 29.79 48.00 -11.98
N ARG A 51 30.37 48.38 -13.13
CA ARG A 51 31.73 48.14 -13.67
C ARG A 51 32.72 47.36 -12.79
N HIS A 52 33.44 46.40 -13.39
CA HIS A 52 34.90 46.48 -13.63
C HIS A 52 35.42 45.41 -14.61
N ARG A 53 36.19 45.90 -15.60
CA ARG A 53 37.12 45.27 -16.58
C ARG A 53 38.31 44.57 -15.85
N HIS A 54 39.22 43.74 -16.38
CA HIS A 54 39.73 43.29 -17.70
C HIS A 54 40.55 42.00 -17.45
N GLY A 55 40.64 41.05 -18.39
CA GLY A 55 41.88 40.71 -19.13
C GLY A 55 42.15 39.19 -19.06
N GLU A 56 41.95 38.42 -20.13
CA GLU A 56 42.95 37.95 -21.14
C GLU A 56 43.99 36.93 -20.61
N GLY A 57 44.07 35.77 -21.28
CA GLY A 57 45.09 34.75 -21.04
C GLY A 57 44.78 33.41 -21.74
N LEU A 58 45.49 33.15 -22.83
CA LEU A 58 45.34 32.07 -23.81
C LEU A 58 45.90 30.70 -23.36
N THR A 59 45.42 29.66 -24.06
CA THR A 59 46.06 28.38 -24.44
C THR A 59 46.41 27.34 -23.37
N ASN A 60 45.74 26.19 -23.43
CA ASN A 60 46.45 24.92 -23.72
C ASN A 60 45.50 23.85 -24.29
N SER A 61 46.02 23.16 -25.30
CA SER A 61 45.35 22.15 -26.12
C SER A 61 45.78 20.73 -25.74
N GLN A 62 44.85 19.78 -25.99
CA GLN A 62 44.98 18.32 -26.12
C GLN A 62 44.94 17.42 -24.86
N PRO A 63 44.53 16.13 -25.00
CA PRO A 63 43.66 15.50 -26.00
C PRO A 63 42.48 14.68 -25.42
N LEU A 64 41.55 14.34 -26.32
CA LEU A 64 40.51 13.32 -26.16
C LEU A 64 41.12 11.99 -25.69
N ASP A 65 40.68 11.48 -24.55
CA ASP A 65 40.27 10.07 -24.38
C ASP A 65 39.65 9.88 -23.00
N ARG A 66 38.37 10.27 -22.88
CA ARG A 66 37.54 9.79 -21.79
C ARG A 66 36.43 8.98 -22.41
N ALA A 67 36.68 7.67 -22.44
CA ALA A 67 35.72 6.63 -22.72
C ALA A 67 34.33 7.06 -22.23
N ARG A 68 33.40 7.25 -23.17
CA ARG A 68 31.98 7.39 -22.88
C ARG A 68 31.55 6.06 -22.26
N GLN A 69 31.75 5.91 -20.96
CA GLN A 69 30.98 4.93 -20.21
C GLN A 69 29.52 5.27 -20.46
N PRO A 70 28.70 4.36 -21.02
CA PRO A 70 27.28 4.56 -20.98
C PRO A 70 26.95 4.60 -19.49
N ARG A 71 26.67 5.80 -18.97
CA ARG A 71 26.00 5.94 -17.68
C ARG A 71 24.73 5.15 -17.87
N HIS A 72 24.71 3.92 -17.36
CA HIS A 72 23.52 3.11 -17.26
C HIS A 72 22.60 3.94 -16.38
N ARG A 73 21.76 4.79 -17.00
CA ARG A 73 20.65 5.44 -16.32
C ARG A 73 19.79 4.26 -15.90
N GLN A 74 20.00 3.82 -14.67
CA GLN A 74 19.17 2.81 -14.04
C GLN A 74 17.74 3.33 -14.19
N SER A 75 16.91 2.55 -14.90
CA SER A 75 15.50 2.89 -15.09
C SER A 75 14.88 3.17 -13.72
N PHE A 76 14.06 4.21 -13.60
CA PHE A 76 13.47 4.64 -12.31
C PHE A 76 12.94 3.49 -11.42
N PRO A 77 12.30 2.42 -11.93
CA PRO A 77 11.87 1.32 -11.07
C PRO A 77 12.99 0.39 -10.58
N SER A 78 14.18 0.32 -11.18
CA SER A 78 15.23 -0.63 -10.76
C SER A 78 15.92 -0.25 -9.43
N GLN A 79 15.60 0.91 -8.84
CA GLN A 79 16.19 1.39 -7.58
C GLN A 79 15.43 0.93 -6.32
N LEU A 80 14.25 0.32 -6.49
CA LEU A 80 13.45 -0.16 -5.37
C LEU A 80 13.75 -1.63 -5.07
N SER A 81 13.66 -2.04 -3.80
CA SER A 81 13.72 -3.47 -3.43
C SER A 81 12.59 -4.24 -4.10
N ASP A 82 12.86 -5.44 -4.61
CA ASP A 82 11.83 -6.27 -5.26
C ASP A 82 10.95 -7.02 -4.26
N GLN A 83 11.44 -7.20 -3.03
CA GLN A 83 10.74 -7.87 -1.96
C GLN A 83 10.94 -7.13 -0.63
N ILE A 84 9.84 -6.96 0.10
CA ILE A 84 9.82 -6.38 1.45
C ILE A 84 8.99 -7.28 2.34
N HIS A 85 9.52 -7.55 3.52
CA HIS A 85 8.86 -8.37 4.54
C HIS A 85 8.51 -7.53 5.77
N GLY A 86 7.39 -7.85 6.40
CA GLY A 86 7.07 -7.36 7.73
C GLY A 86 8.03 -7.94 8.78
N PRO A 87 8.00 -7.41 10.00
CA PRO A 87 8.83 -7.90 11.08
C PRO A 87 8.45 -9.34 11.47
N ASN A 88 9.39 -10.02 12.11
CA ASN A 88 9.12 -11.28 12.78
C ASN A 88 8.09 -11.09 13.90
N PRO A 89 7.27 -12.11 14.19
CA PRO A 89 6.37 -12.06 15.34
C PRO A 89 7.15 -11.84 16.64
N GLN A 90 6.66 -10.98 17.53
CA GLN A 90 7.31 -10.63 18.81
C GLN A 90 7.11 -11.69 19.91
N GLY A 91 6.96 -12.97 19.52
CA GLY A 91 6.58 -14.08 20.39
C GLY A 91 5.15 -14.56 20.15
N GLY A 92 4.87 -15.80 20.59
CA GLY A 92 3.55 -16.42 20.48
C GLY A 92 2.68 -16.16 21.69
N HIS A 93 1.37 -16.00 21.48
CA HIS A 93 0.38 -16.12 22.55
C HIS A 93 -0.06 -17.59 22.68
N ALA A 94 -0.48 -18.01 23.88
CA ALA A 94 -1.01 -19.35 24.10
C ALA A 94 -2.27 -19.67 23.27
N ARG A 95 -2.98 -18.63 22.82
CA ARG A 95 -4.14 -18.72 21.93
C ARG A 95 -4.11 -17.63 20.88
N PHE A 96 -4.66 -17.93 19.71
CA PHE A 96 -4.87 -16.93 18.67
C PHE A 96 -5.84 -15.84 19.13
N VAL A 97 -5.52 -14.59 18.81
CA VAL A 97 -6.38 -13.43 19.11
C VAL A 97 -6.88 -12.79 17.82
N THR A 98 -5.99 -12.16 17.06
CA THR A 98 -6.30 -11.52 15.77
C THR A 98 -5.00 -11.14 15.05
N HIS A 99 -5.02 -11.10 13.73
CA HIS A 99 -4.00 -10.46 12.89
C HIS A 99 -4.25 -8.95 12.69
N VAL A 100 -5.44 -8.45 13.06
CA VAL A 100 -5.78 -7.02 12.93
C VAL A 100 -4.97 -6.21 13.94
N THR A 101 -3.93 -5.53 13.45
CA THR A 101 -3.12 -4.64 14.31
C THR A 101 -3.93 -3.45 14.82
N LYS A 102 -3.45 -2.82 15.90
CA LYS A 102 -4.02 -1.55 16.40
C LYS A 102 -4.09 -0.49 15.29
N THR A 103 -3.10 -0.43 14.41
CA THR A 103 -3.04 0.51 13.28
C THR A 103 -4.12 0.22 12.25
N LEU A 104 -4.28 -1.05 11.85
CA LEU A 104 -5.32 -1.45 10.89
C LEU A 104 -6.73 -1.21 11.43
N ARG A 105 -6.94 -1.46 12.73
CA ARG A 105 -8.21 -1.16 13.43
C ARG A 105 -8.51 0.34 13.42
N LYS A 106 -7.55 1.18 13.84
CA LYS A 106 -7.69 2.64 13.83
C LYS A 106 -7.97 3.18 12.42
N LEU A 107 -7.29 2.64 11.40
CA LEU A 107 -7.53 3.02 10.01
C LEU A 107 -8.95 2.66 9.56
N ALA A 108 -9.41 1.45 9.85
CA ALA A 108 -10.74 0.98 9.45
C ALA A 108 -11.89 1.72 10.17
N VAL A 109 -11.63 2.38 11.30
CA VAL A 109 -12.58 3.28 11.96
C VAL A 109 -12.60 4.65 11.26
N ARG A 110 -11.42 5.23 10.98
CA ARG A 110 -11.30 6.56 10.36
C ARG A 110 -11.72 6.59 8.89
N VAL A 111 -11.40 5.51 8.17
CA VAL A 111 -11.82 5.27 6.79
C VAL A 111 -12.64 3.98 6.83
N PRO A 112 -13.99 4.07 6.99
CA PRO A 112 -14.82 2.92 7.28
C PRO A 112 -14.65 1.79 6.26
N LEU A 113 -14.12 0.65 6.71
CA LEU A 113 -13.84 -0.48 5.82
C LEU A 113 -15.10 -0.90 5.04
N SER A 114 -16.25 -0.96 5.71
CA SER A 114 -17.55 -1.30 5.11
C SER A 114 -18.02 -0.32 4.02
N LYS A 115 -17.52 0.92 4.00
CA LYS A 115 -17.87 1.93 2.99
C LYS A 115 -16.94 1.90 1.78
N HIS A 116 -15.71 1.43 1.94
CA HIS A 116 -14.67 1.52 0.92
C HIS A 116 -14.30 0.17 0.30
N PHE A 117 -14.32 -0.90 1.09
CA PHE A 117 -14.02 -2.24 0.61
C PHE A 117 -15.29 -2.92 0.11
N TYR A 118 -15.53 -2.82 -1.20
CA TYR A 118 -16.69 -3.40 -1.87
C TYR A 118 -16.24 -4.30 -3.01
N PRO A 119 -15.96 -5.59 -2.74
CA PRO A 119 -15.50 -6.51 -3.78
C PRO A 119 -16.57 -6.75 -4.84
N TYR A 120 -16.10 -6.89 -6.07
CA TYR A 120 -16.92 -7.23 -7.22
C TYR A 120 -17.46 -8.66 -7.12
N CYS A 121 -16.59 -9.58 -6.71
CA CYS A 121 -16.93 -10.98 -6.53
C CYS A 121 -16.23 -11.51 -5.27
N VAL A 122 -16.97 -12.30 -4.49
CA VAL A 122 -16.46 -13.11 -3.39
C VAL A 122 -17.01 -14.51 -3.60
N THR A 123 -16.13 -15.47 -3.90
CA THR A 123 -16.57 -16.84 -4.27
C THR A 123 -16.94 -17.69 -3.07
N ARG A 124 -16.35 -17.39 -1.89
CA ARG A 124 -16.62 -18.06 -0.62
C ARG A 124 -16.15 -17.22 0.56
N ASP A 125 -16.51 -17.65 1.76
CA ASP A 125 -15.94 -17.10 2.98
C ASP A 125 -14.47 -17.51 3.13
N VAL A 126 -13.68 -16.62 3.74
CA VAL A 126 -12.25 -16.85 4.00
C VAL A 126 -12.03 -17.15 5.47
N ARG A 127 -11.16 -18.13 5.77
CA ARG A 127 -10.82 -18.46 7.16
C ARG A 127 -9.85 -17.43 7.73
N VAL A 128 -9.96 -17.12 9.02
CA VAL A 128 -9.12 -16.11 9.68
C VAL A 128 -7.61 -16.43 9.52
N LEU A 129 -7.23 -17.70 9.66
CA LEU A 129 -5.86 -18.17 9.48
C LEU A 129 -5.52 -18.57 8.03
N GLU A 130 -6.35 -18.19 7.04
CA GLU A 130 -6.05 -18.51 5.66
C GLU A 130 -4.95 -17.60 5.10
N ARG A 131 -3.97 -18.19 4.41
CA ARG A 131 -2.92 -17.45 3.72
C ARG A 131 -3.33 -17.19 2.28
N GLY A 132 -2.96 -16.03 1.78
CA GLY A 132 -3.12 -15.66 0.38
C GLY A 132 -2.39 -14.38 0.06
N TYR A 133 -2.67 -13.82 -1.12
CA TYR A 133 -2.07 -12.57 -1.55
C TYR A 133 -2.98 -11.77 -2.46
N TRP A 134 -2.91 -10.45 -2.35
CA TRP A 134 -3.44 -9.55 -3.37
C TRP A 134 -2.49 -9.54 -4.58
N GLU A 135 -3.02 -9.74 -5.79
CA GLU A 135 -2.30 -9.60 -7.05
C GLU A 135 -2.95 -8.54 -7.94
N PHE A 136 -2.11 -7.69 -8.53
CA PHE A 136 -2.51 -6.72 -9.56
C PHE A 136 -1.34 -6.35 -10.47
N LEU A 137 -1.68 -5.81 -11.64
CA LEU A 137 -0.74 -5.30 -12.62
C LEU A 137 -0.70 -3.77 -12.60
N VAL A 138 0.50 -3.21 -12.68
CA VAL A 138 0.72 -1.76 -12.78
C VAL A 138 1.64 -1.47 -13.96
N GLY A 139 1.13 -0.70 -14.91
CA GLY A 139 1.91 -0.13 -15.99
C GLY A 139 2.53 1.18 -15.56
N ILE A 140 3.85 1.31 -15.60
CA ILE A 140 4.57 2.54 -15.25
C ILE A 140 4.96 3.26 -16.55
N ILE A 141 4.44 4.47 -16.72
CA ILE A 141 4.83 5.34 -17.83
C ILE A 141 6.10 6.09 -17.41
N GLU A 142 7.21 5.81 -18.11
CA GLU A 142 8.41 6.65 -18.09
C GLU A 142 8.18 7.78 -19.11
N SER A 143 7.75 8.98 -18.68
CA SER A 143 7.59 10.11 -19.59
C SER A 143 8.95 10.75 -19.97
N PRO A 144 9.12 11.39 -21.16
CA PRO A 144 8.16 11.53 -22.27
C PRO A 144 8.75 11.16 -23.65
N THR A 145 8.01 10.42 -24.46
CA THR A 145 8.04 10.64 -25.91
C THR A 145 6.60 10.59 -26.36
N THR A 146 6.10 11.72 -26.83
CA THR A 146 4.74 11.93 -27.33
C THR A 146 4.37 10.75 -28.24
N PRO A 147 3.46 9.86 -27.85
CA PRO A 147 2.94 8.88 -28.78
C PRO A 147 2.04 9.64 -29.74
N ASP A 148 2.30 9.50 -31.04
CA ASP A 148 1.40 9.96 -32.10
C ASP A 148 -0.05 9.57 -31.74
N PRO A 149 -0.99 10.53 -31.64
CA PRO A 149 -2.39 10.29 -31.25
C PRO A 149 -3.06 9.16 -32.05
N ARG A 150 -2.57 8.90 -33.28
CA ARG A 150 -3.13 7.89 -34.19
C ARG A 150 -2.78 6.45 -33.80
N GLN A 151 -1.67 6.21 -33.10
CA GLN A 151 -1.27 4.85 -32.71
C GLN A 151 -1.83 4.40 -31.35
N ALA A 152 -2.19 5.35 -30.49
CA ALA A 152 -2.74 5.07 -29.15
C ALA A 152 -4.17 4.50 -29.16
N GLN A 153 -4.91 4.69 -30.26
CA GLN A 153 -6.29 4.19 -30.41
C GLN A 153 -6.36 2.78 -31.00
N GLN A 154 -5.43 2.39 -31.88
CA GLN A 154 -5.52 1.09 -32.60
C GLN A 154 -5.13 -0.12 -31.72
N LYS A 155 -4.27 0.06 -30.71
CA LYS A 155 -3.71 -1.03 -29.87
C LYS A 155 -4.39 -1.17 -28.49
N ARG A 156 -5.66 -0.77 -28.36
CA ARG A 156 -6.43 -0.91 -27.11
C ARG A 156 -7.49 -2.02 -27.13
N ARG A 157 -7.57 -2.80 -28.21
CA ARG A 157 -8.70 -3.73 -28.39
C ARG A 157 -8.53 -5.14 -27.80
N ASN A 158 -7.31 -5.64 -27.58
CA ASN A 158 -7.12 -7.08 -27.28
C ASN A 158 -6.27 -7.44 -26.05
N ASP A 159 -5.73 -6.48 -25.29
CA ASP A 159 -4.84 -6.79 -24.16
C ASP A 159 -5.49 -6.51 -22.80
N GLU A 160 -5.15 -7.35 -21.82
CA GLU A 160 -5.43 -7.23 -20.38
C GLU A 160 -5.59 -5.77 -19.89
N PRO A 161 -6.56 -5.48 -19.01
CA PRO A 161 -6.78 -4.13 -18.49
C PRO A 161 -5.60 -3.67 -17.63
N ILE A 162 -4.57 -3.13 -18.27
CA ILE A 162 -3.40 -2.58 -17.60
C ILE A 162 -3.70 -1.16 -17.17
N SER A 163 -3.74 -0.94 -15.86
CA SER A 163 -3.83 0.40 -15.28
C SER A 163 -2.46 1.08 -15.33
N LEU A 164 -2.41 2.24 -15.99
CA LEU A 164 -1.20 3.03 -16.18
C LEU A 164 -1.08 4.09 -15.08
N CYS A 165 0.11 4.23 -14.50
CA CYS A 165 0.43 5.29 -13.55
C CYS A 165 1.77 5.96 -13.89
N SER A 166 1.99 7.16 -13.34
CA SER A 166 3.29 7.81 -13.43
C SER A 166 4.35 7.05 -12.65
N GLY A 167 5.61 7.12 -13.09
CA GLY A 167 6.74 6.64 -12.30
C GLY A 167 6.79 7.24 -10.89
N ARG A 168 6.43 8.51 -10.73
CA ARG A 168 6.43 9.19 -9.42
C ARG A 168 5.38 8.61 -8.48
N ASP A 169 4.16 8.43 -8.99
CA ASP A 169 3.03 7.88 -8.26
C ASP A 169 3.33 6.46 -7.76
N PHE A 170 3.89 5.63 -8.63
CA PHE A 170 4.32 4.28 -8.27
C PHE A 170 5.41 4.29 -7.19
N LEU A 171 6.43 5.15 -7.32
CA LEU A 171 7.50 5.26 -6.32
C LEU A 171 6.94 5.68 -4.96
N GLN A 172 6.01 6.64 -4.94
CA GLN A 172 5.40 7.10 -3.69
C GLN A 172 4.59 5.98 -3.03
N LEU A 173 3.74 5.29 -3.80
CA LEU A 173 3.00 4.11 -3.36
C LEU A 173 3.95 3.06 -2.77
N TRP A 174 4.99 2.68 -3.54
CA TRP A 174 5.93 1.66 -3.13
C TRP A 174 6.65 2.04 -1.84
N ARG A 175 7.15 3.27 -1.72
CA ARG A 175 7.83 3.76 -0.50
C ARG A 175 6.89 3.75 0.70
N ASN A 176 5.66 4.22 0.54
CA ASN A 176 4.66 4.27 1.61
C ASN A 176 4.31 2.87 2.12
N VAL A 177 4.00 1.93 1.21
CA VAL A 177 3.66 0.54 1.56
C VAL A 177 4.86 -0.20 2.14
N SER A 178 6.04 -0.01 1.56
CA SER A 178 7.30 -0.59 2.09
C SER A 178 7.52 -0.20 3.54
N ARG A 179 7.41 1.11 3.84
CA ARG A 179 7.57 1.63 5.21
C ARG A 179 6.47 1.09 6.11
N PHE A 180 5.22 1.09 5.67
CA PHE A 180 4.10 0.57 6.46
C PHE A 180 4.28 -0.91 6.86
N ILE A 181 4.79 -1.74 5.95
CA ILE A 181 5.08 -3.16 6.22
C ILE A 181 6.30 -3.31 7.13
N LYS A 182 7.41 -2.62 6.84
CA LYS A 182 8.65 -2.70 7.64
C LYS A 182 8.44 -2.23 9.08
N ASP A 183 7.62 -1.20 9.29
CA ASP A 183 7.26 -0.70 10.61
C ASP A 183 6.34 -1.66 11.40
N GLY A 184 5.94 -2.80 10.82
CA GLY A 184 5.04 -3.76 11.46
C GLY A 184 3.58 -3.31 11.54
N LYS A 185 3.21 -2.19 10.90
CA LYS A 185 1.83 -1.65 10.96
C LYS A 185 0.81 -2.58 10.30
N ALA A 186 1.24 -3.36 9.31
CA ALA A 186 0.45 -4.40 8.65
C ALA A 186 0.43 -5.75 9.39
N GLY A 187 1.15 -5.86 10.51
CA GLY A 187 1.32 -7.11 11.23
C GLY A 187 2.42 -8.00 10.65
N TRP A 188 2.79 -9.02 11.42
CA TRP A 188 3.74 -10.04 10.99
C TRP A 188 3.12 -10.93 9.90
N GLY A 189 3.96 -11.53 9.07
CA GLY A 189 3.50 -12.37 7.96
C GLY A 189 2.85 -11.59 6.81
N THR A 190 2.91 -10.26 6.80
CA THR A 190 2.60 -9.45 5.61
C THR A 190 3.90 -9.20 4.84
N SER A 191 3.88 -9.39 3.52
CA SER A 191 5.01 -9.07 2.66
C SER A 191 4.53 -8.58 1.30
N ILE A 192 5.37 -7.84 0.58
CA ILE A 192 5.09 -7.37 -0.77
C ILE A 192 6.25 -7.71 -1.70
N VAL A 193 5.91 -8.21 -2.87
CA VAL A 193 6.83 -8.57 -3.95
C VAL A 193 6.38 -7.88 -5.22
N ARG A 194 7.33 -7.40 -6.01
CA ARG A 194 7.09 -6.98 -7.38
C ARG A 194 7.94 -7.80 -8.33
N LYS A 195 7.39 -8.10 -9.50
CA LYS A 195 8.09 -8.79 -10.58
C LYS A 195 7.81 -8.06 -11.87
N GLN A 196 8.86 -7.74 -12.63
CA GLN A 196 8.68 -7.19 -13.97
C GLN A 196 8.14 -8.29 -14.89
N VAL A 197 7.00 -8.03 -15.53
CA VAL A 197 6.40 -8.94 -16.51
C VAL A 197 6.95 -8.64 -17.90
N ARG A 198 7.01 -7.35 -18.25
CA ARG A 198 7.62 -6.82 -19.47
C ARG A 198 8.05 -5.36 -19.25
N ARG A 199 8.64 -4.73 -20.26
CA ARG A 199 9.08 -3.32 -20.16
C ARG A 199 7.90 -2.43 -19.72
N GLY A 200 8.11 -1.72 -18.61
CA GLY A 200 7.11 -0.83 -18.00
C GLY A 200 5.91 -1.53 -17.34
N LEU A 201 5.83 -2.86 -17.29
CA LEU A 201 4.71 -3.57 -16.66
C LEU A 201 5.18 -4.43 -15.49
N TRP A 202 4.58 -4.20 -14.32
CA TRP A 202 4.93 -4.85 -13.07
C TRP A 202 3.75 -5.62 -12.51
N ARG A 203 4.01 -6.85 -12.07
CA ARG A 203 3.09 -7.65 -11.26
C ARG A 203 3.45 -7.45 -9.81
N ILE A 204 2.47 -7.09 -9.00
CA ILE A 204 2.63 -6.87 -7.56
C ILE A 204 1.86 -7.97 -6.83
N ARG A 205 2.51 -8.58 -5.83
CA ARG A 205 1.90 -9.56 -4.92
C ARG A 205 2.08 -9.09 -3.49
N LEU A 206 0.99 -8.90 -2.77
CA LEU A 206 1.02 -8.56 -1.34
C LEU A 206 0.44 -9.73 -0.55
N PHE A 207 1.31 -10.50 0.10
CA PHE A 207 0.96 -11.66 0.91
C PHE A 207 0.45 -11.25 2.28
N THR A 208 -0.64 -11.85 2.71
CA THR A 208 -1.29 -11.50 3.97
C THR A 208 -2.18 -12.62 4.49
N TRP A 209 -2.62 -12.51 5.75
CA TRP A 209 -3.67 -13.35 6.31
C TRP A 209 -5.04 -12.86 5.83
N ALA A 210 -5.97 -13.78 5.61
CA ALA A 210 -7.26 -13.43 5.03
C ALA A 210 -8.12 -12.56 5.96
N GLU A 211 -7.97 -12.69 7.29
CA GLU A 211 -8.61 -11.81 8.26
C GLU A 211 -8.35 -10.32 7.98
N ILE A 212 -7.13 -9.99 7.52
CA ILE A 212 -6.74 -8.60 7.26
C ILE A 212 -6.81 -8.22 5.77
N LEU A 213 -7.29 -9.09 4.87
CA LEU A 213 -7.26 -8.79 3.43
C LEU A 213 -7.99 -7.50 3.07
N GLY A 214 -9.14 -7.22 3.70
CA GLY A 214 -9.91 -5.99 3.47
C GLY A 214 -9.19 -4.77 4.02
N HIS A 215 -8.57 -4.91 5.21
CA HIS A 215 -7.77 -3.87 5.83
C HIS A 215 -6.55 -3.52 4.96
N ILE A 216 -5.88 -4.52 4.38
CA ILE A 216 -4.74 -4.33 3.49
C ILE A 216 -5.15 -3.64 2.19
N TRP A 217 -6.28 -4.03 1.60
CA TRP A 217 -6.79 -3.32 0.43
C TRP A 217 -7.03 -1.84 0.74
N LEU A 218 -7.62 -1.54 1.91
CA LEU A 218 -7.84 -0.17 2.36
C LEU A 218 -6.53 0.61 2.56
N VAL A 219 -5.50 -0.04 3.13
CA VAL A 219 -4.15 0.52 3.24
C VAL A 219 -3.58 0.87 1.87
N LEU A 220 -3.67 -0.04 0.89
CA LEU A 220 -3.23 0.24 -0.47
C LEU A 220 -4.00 1.42 -1.07
N TRP A 221 -5.31 1.50 -0.85
CA TRP A 221 -6.15 2.59 -1.35
C TRP A 221 -5.74 3.95 -0.75
N VAL A 222 -5.52 4.01 0.56
CA VAL A 222 -5.09 5.24 1.24
C VAL A 222 -3.66 5.63 0.87
N LEU A 223 -2.71 4.70 0.92
CA LEU A 223 -1.29 4.98 0.69
C LEU A 223 -0.93 5.25 -0.78
N SER A 224 -1.85 4.91 -1.69
CA SER A 224 -1.74 5.18 -3.12
C SER A 224 -2.48 6.44 -3.55
N ASP A 225 -3.01 7.26 -2.64
CA ASP A 225 -3.88 8.39 -3.02
C ASP A 225 -4.99 7.98 -3.99
N LYS A 226 -5.61 6.81 -3.72
CA LYS A 226 -6.69 6.19 -4.51
C LYS A 226 -6.29 5.70 -5.90
N LEU A 227 -5.01 5.66 -6.27
CA LEU A 227 -4.57 5.13 -7.56
C LEU A 227 -5.07 3.71 -7.80
N ILE A 228 -5.08 2.87 -6.75
CA ILE A 228 -5.51 1.47 -6.86
C ILE A 228 -7.03 1.29 -7.02
N GLU A 229 -7.84 2.35 -6.89
CA GLU A 229 -9.31 2.28 -7.07
C GLU A 229 -9.69 1.82 -8.48
N ASN A 230 -8.86 2.20 -9.46
CA ASN A 230 -9.06 1.87 -10.86
C ASN A 230 -8.22 0.67 -11.35
N ILE A 231 -7.69 -0.13 -10.42
CA ILE A 231 -6.82 -1.26 -10.74
C ILE A 231 -7.55 -2.56 -10.37
N PRO A 232 -7.81 -3.45 -11.35
CA PRO A 232 -8.30 -4.78 -11.06
C PRO A 232 -7.35 -5.52 -10.13
N MET A 233 -7.88 -6.14 -9.07
CA MET A 233 -7.08 -6.80 -8.06
C MET A 233 -7.76 -8.07 -7.57
N HIS A 234 -6.99 -9.12 -7.39
CA HIS A 234 -7.51 -10.41 -6.92
C HIS A 234 -6.80 -10.80 -5.64
N TRP A 235 -7.56 -11.18 -4.61
CA TRP A 235 -7.00 -11.90 -3.49
C TRP A 235 -7.07 -13.39 -3.80
N ILE A 236 -5.90 -14.00 -3.91
CA ILE A 236 -5.71 -15.39 -4.29
C ILE A 236 -5.29 -16.17 -3.04
N ASP A 237 -5.98 -17.26 -2.74
CA ASP A 237 -5.67 -18.11 -1.59
C ASP A 237 -4.37 -18.90 -1.79
N GLY A 238 -3.92 -19.60 -0.75
CA GLY A 238 -2.73 -20.46 -0.79
C GLY A 238 -2.82 -21.65 -1.76
N ARG A 239 -4.00 -21.92 -2.33
CA ARG A 239 -4.22 -22.95 -3.36
C ARG A 239 -4.20 -22.37 -4.78
N GLY A 240 -4.03 -21.06 -4.93
CA GLY A 240 -4.05 -20.39 -6.23
C GLY A 240 -5.46 -20.04 -6.73
N THR A 241 -6.49 -20.12 -5.89
CA THR A 241 -7.86 -19.77 -6.27
C THR A 241 -8.15 -18.31 -5.95
N ALA A 242 -8.66 -17.55 -6.92
CA ALA A 242 -9.13 -16.19 -6.68
C ALA A 242 -10.42 -16.21 -5.85
N VAL A 243 -10.34 -15.73 -4.60
CA VAL A 243 -11.47 -15.74 -3.66
C VAL A 243 -12.18 -14.39 -3.65
N VAL A 244 -11.42 -13.30 -3.67
CA VAL A 244 -11.96 -11.93 -3.68
C VAL A 244 -11.46 -11.20 -4.91
N THR A 245 -12.35 -10.57 -5.65
CA THR A 245 -12.01 -9.78 -6.84
C THR A 245 -12.50 -8.35 -6.67
N MET A 246 -11.61 -7.40 -6.92
CA MET A 246 -11.87 -5.97 -7.03
C MET A 246 -11.83 -5.60 -8.51
N SER A 247 -12.88 -4.96 -9.03
CA SER A 247 -13.03 -4.72 -10.47
C SER A 247 -12.16 -3.59 -11.04
N GLY A 248 -11.56 -2.75 -10.19
CA GLY A 248 -10.83 -1.57 -10.65
C GLY A 248 -11.73 -0.54 -11.37
N ARG A 249 -13.02 -0.49 -11.04
CA ARG A 249 -13.97 0.50 -11.57
C ARG A 249 -14.91 0.93 -10.46
N LYS A 250 -15.46 2.15 -10.55
CA LYS A 250 -16.52 2.64 -9.64
C LYS A 250 -17.72 1.70 -9.71
N GLN A 251 -17.80 0.77 -8.75
CA GLN A 251 -18.90 -0.16 -8.64
C GLN A 251 -20.09 0.53 -7.97
N ARG A 252 -21.30 0.27 -8.46
CA ARG A 252 -22.51 0.66 -7.77
C ARG A 252 -22.54 -0.05 -6.42
N ARG A 253 -22.42 0.75 -5.35
CA ARG A 253 -22.50 0.27 -3.97
C ARG A 253 -23.87 -0.38 -3.76
N ASN A 254 -23.89 -1.70 -3.65
CA ASN A 254 -25.08 -2.38 -3.18
C ASN A 254 -24.99 -2.40 -1.64
N GLY A 255 -25.49 -1.33 -1.02
CA GLY A 255 -25.43 -1.09 0.44
C GLY A 255 -26.11 -2.16 1.29
N ARG A 256 -26.63 -3.21 0.66
CA ARG A 256 -27.18 -4.40 1.29
C ARG A 256 -26.13 -5.37 1.81
N TYR A 257 -24.87 -5.27 1.40
CA TYR A 257 -23.83 -6.21 1.83
C TYR A 257 -22.58 -5.49 2.35
N ILE A 258 -22.01 -6.01 3.44
CA ILE A 258 -20.78 -5.51 4.06
C ILE A 258 -19.78 -6.64 4.26
N TRP A 259 -18.49 -6.33 4.14
CA TRP A 259 -17.43 -7.25 4.53
C TRP A 259 -17.29 -7.25 6.06
N ALA A 260 -17.55 -8.39 6.69
CA ALA A 260 -17.56 -8.52 8.15
C ALA A 260 -17.25 -9.96 8.61
N PRO A 261 -16.87 -10.17 9.88
CA PRO A 261 -16.78 -11.49 10.48
C PRO A 261 -18.15 -12.19 10.44
N LYS A 262 -18.18 -13.48 10.08
CA LYS A 262 -19.40 -14.30 9.92
C LYS A 262 -19.64 -15.32 11.02
N SER A 263 -18.58 -15.88 11.59
CA SER A 263 -18.66 -16.90 12.64
C SER A 263 -17.97 -16.45 13.93
N THR A 264 -17.99 -17.32 14.95
CA THR A 264 -17.37 -17.12 16.26
C THR A 264 -15.94 -16.60 16.15
N GLU A 265 -15.60 -15.64 17.01
CA GLU A 265 -14.26 -15.05 17.09
C GLU A 265 -13.16 -16.10 17.29
N GLY A 266 -11.94 -15.76 16.85
CA GLY A 266 -10.75 -16.61 17.02
C GLY A 266 -10.35 -17.40 15.77
N GLU A 267 -9.58 -18.46 15.98
CA GLU A 267 -8.85 -19.20 14.92
C GLU A 267 -9.77 -19.91 13.91
N ARG A 268 -10.97 -20.33 14.33
CA ARG A 268 -11.98 -20.97 13.48
C ARG A 268 -12.94 -19.96 12.84
N GLY A 269 -12.69 -18.67 13.05
CA GLY A 269 -13.47 -17.59 12.47
C GLY A 269 -13.41 -17.57 10.94
N CYS A 270 -14.45 -17.03 10.33
CA CYS A 270 -14.46 -16.69 8.91
C CYS A 270 -14.94 -15.27 8.66
N TRP A 271 -14.47 -14.72 7.53
CA TRP A 271 -14.88 -13.41 7.02
C TRP A 271 -15.55 -13.58 5.66
N GLY A 272 -16.51 -12.72 5.37
CA GLY A 272 -17.19 -12.74 4.08
C GLY A 272 -18.16 -11.57 3.92
N MET A 273 -18.90 -11.59 2.81
CA MET A 273 -19.99 -10.64 2.59
C MET A 273 -21.22 -11.05 3.42
N ARG A 274 -21.66 -10.17 4.32
CA ARG A 274 -22.89 -10.32 5.12
C ARG A 274 -23.94 -9.34 4.66
N LYS A 275 -25.20 -9.77 4.67
CA LYS A 275 -26.33 -8.87 4.43
C LYS A 275 -26.43 -7.90 5.61
N LEU A 276 -26.59 -6.61 5.33
CA LEU A 276 -26.93 -5.62 6.34
C LEU A 276 -28.37 -5.86 6.76
N GLU A 277 -28.58 -6.30 7.99
CA GLU A 277 -29.92 -6.36 8.58
C GLU A 277 -30.33 -4.92 8.88
N MET A 278 -31.35 -4.43 8.16
CA MET A 278 -31.98 -3.16 8.49
C MET A 278 -32.88 -3.43 9.70
N VAL A 279 -32.49 -2.87 10.86
CA VAL A 279 -33.32 -2.80 12.06
C VAL A 279 -34.40 -1.74 11.85
#